data_AF-A0A842R1C1-F1
#
_entry.id   AF-A0A842R1C1-F1
#
_cell.length_a   1.000
_cell.length_b   1.000
_cell.length_c   1.000
_cell.angle_alpha   90.00
_cell.angle_beta   90.00
_cell.angle_gamma   90.00
#
_symmetry.space_group_name_H-M   'P 1'
#
loop_
_entity.id
_entity.type
_entity.pdbx_description
1 polymer ?
#
loop_
_entity_poly.entity_id
_entity_poly.type
_entity_poly.pdbx_seq_one_letter_code
_entity_poly.pdbx_strand_id
1 'polypeptide(L)'
;MLKVNDQIVMSHQGSKKRIALFIDFENFFNGVGKSFKMLPVMEQLMERGKLSVTRAYGDWNQFADYRLDLIENGVALIEQTNVHAGGKNGADIKLAIDALDTAFRYPEIDTFAIASGDSDFLPLILKLREMSKYVIIISSRKLASTLLQKNCDEFLAMEIFGDDPIIEHDIHKAIDLLSRVIGIREENGEAMDIAQHKNMMRQLDPSFDEKLYGHRGKFKDFVELLLDEGNLPYHLHSTDNMTWYIVRDKRFAQHDHVNHKSHGWSPGSIKKKQWRIILDTIEQCIKDGEGKPMKGKLWIIMAYMQTKRRKGRLKVDDEEIKIALGFLVSKGILMQREKTIYDLAPGFTETVQEFIASL
;
A
#
# COMPACT_ATOMS: atom_id res chain seq x y z
N MET A 1 -17.16 59.99 17.59
CA MET A 1 -18.14 59.06 16.97
C MET A 1 -17.38 58.28 15.91
N LEU A 2 -16.97 57.04 16.15
CA LEU A 2 -17.74 55.79 15.94
C LEU A 2 -18.22 55.68 14.47
N LYS A 3 -18.00 54.63 13.67
CA LYS A 3 -17.50 53.26 13.90
C LYS A 3 -17.31 52.58 12.52
N VAL A 4 -16.35 51.65 12.47
CA VAL A 4 -16.42 50.31 11.83
C VAL A 4 -16.41 50.24 10.30
N ASN A 5 -15.31 49.72 9.75
CA ASN A 5 -15.39 48.62 8.77
C ASN A 5 -14.08 47.80 8.77
N ASP A 6 -13.74 47.25 9.94
CA ASP A 6 -12.90 46.05 10.01
C ASP A 6 -13.81 44.83 9.83
N GLN A 7 -14.11 44.47 8.58
CA GLN A 7 -14.45 43.08 8.30
C GLN A 7 -13.16 42.28 8.45
N ILE A 8 -12.89 41.87 9.69
CA ILE A 8 -12.06 40.71 9.97
C ILE A 8 -12.70 39.57 9.20
N VAL A 9 -12.10 39.20 8.07
CA VAL A 9 -12.31 37.91 7.44
C VAL A 9 -11.80 36.91 8.47
N MET A 10 -12.71 36.47 9.33
CA MET A 10 -12.54 35.28 10.15
C MET A 10 -12.38 34.14 9.15
N SER A 11 -11.12 33.81 8.82
CA SER A 11 -10.77 32.56 8.17
C SER A 11 -11.46 31.46 8.97
N HIS A 12 -12.48 30.82 8.39
CA HIS A 12 -13.04 29.61 8.96
C HIS A 12 -11.88 28.62 9.10
N GLN A 13 -11.37 28.45 10.32
CA GLN A 13 -10.72 27.20 10.66
C GLN A 13 -11.76 26.13 10.37
N GLY A 14 -11.51 25.30 9.35
CA GLY A 14 -12.45 24.28 8.91
C GLY A 14 -12.95 23.51 10.13
N SER A 15 -14.27 23.38 10.29
CA SER A 15 -14.83 22.71 11.46
C SER A 15 -14.19 21.33 11.58
N LYS A 16 -13.67 20.99 12.77
CA LYS A 16 -13.13 19.63 13.01
C LYS A 16 -14.19 18.61 12.59
N LYS A 17 -13.80 17.67 11.72
CA LYS A 17 -14.63 16.55 11.27
C LYS A 17 -15.30 15.87 12.46
N ARG A 18 -16.53 15.41 12.30
CA ARG A 18 -17.24 14.67 13.36
C ARG A 18 -17.36 13.21 12.98
N ILE A 19 -16.87 12.38 13.88
CA ILE A 19 -16.72 10.95 13.65
C ILE A 19 -17.74 10.20 14.49
N ALA A 20 -18.43 9.24 13.86
CA ALA A 20 -19.18 8.20 14.55
C ALA A 20 -18.44 6.86 14.41
N LEU A 21 -18.14 6.22 15.54
CA LEU A 21 -17.49 4.92 15.63
C LEU A 21 -18.50 3.84 15.99
N PHE A 22 -18.51 2.79 15.18
CA PHE A 22 -19.31 1.58 15.35
C PHE A 22 -18.39 0.36 15.37
N ILE A 23 -18.38 -0.38 16.48
CA ILE A 23 -17.50 -1.52 16.69
C ILE A 23 -18.32 -2.79 16.72
N ASP A 24 -18.09 -3.67 15.75
CA ASP A 24 -18.54 -5.04 15.81
C ASP A 24 -17.54 -5.82 16.66
N PHE A 25 -17.83 -5.95 17.96
CA PHE A 25 -16.82 -6.39 18.92
C PHE A 25 -16.46 -7.87 18.74
N GLU A 26 -17.40 -8.70 18.30
CA GLU A 26 -17.14 -10.13 18.04
C GLU A 26 -16.12 -10.32 16.92
N ASN A 27 -16.35 -9.72 15.75
CA ASN A 27 -15.41 -9.84 14.63
C ASN A 27 -14.12 -9.06 14.89
N PHE A 28 -14.21 -7.91 15.55
CA PHE A 28 -13.05 -7.12 15.90
C PHE A 28 -12.14 -7.84 16.90
N PHE A 29 -12.70 -8.50 17.92
CA PHE A 29 -11.94 -9.31 18.88
C PHE A 29 -11.25 -10.50 18.21
N ASN A 30 -11.92 -11.19 17.29
CA ASN A 30 -11.33 -12.31 16.54
C ASN A 30 -10.06 -11.91 15.77
N GLY A 31 -9.94 -10.64 15.36
CA GLY A 31 -8.76 -10.13 14.66
C GLY A 31 -7.57 -9.74 15.51
N VAL A 32 -7.78 -9.44 16.79
CA VAL A 32 -6.77 -8.84 17.67
C VAL A 32 -6.39 -9.78 18.80
N GLY A 33 -7.29 -10.69 19.16
CA GLY A 33 -7.11 -11.58 20.30
C GLY A 33 -7.06 -10.81 21.62
N LYS A 34 -6.46 -11.45 22.63
CA LYS A 34 -6.57 -11.01 24.02
C LYS A 34 -5.83 -9.71 24.36
N SER A 35 -4.93 -9.25 23.50
CA SER A 35 -4.13 -8.03 23.68
C SER A 35 -4.86 -6.74 23.31
N PHE A 36 -6.12 -6.83 22.86
CA PHE A 36 -6.90 -5.66 22.46
C PHE A 36 -6.96 -4.57 23.54
N LYS A 37 -6.76 -3.32 23.10
CA LYS A 37 -6.92 -2.08 23.89
C LYS A 37 -7.64 -1.04 23.06
N MET A 38 -8.62 -0.37 23.66
CA MET A 38 -9.44 0.63 22.97
C MET A 38 -8.71 1.97 22.77
N LEU A 39 -7.89 2.40 23.73
CA LEU A 39 -7.24 3.72 23.72
C LEU A 39 -6.47 4.02 22.41
N PRO A 40 -5.60 3.13 21.88
CA PRO A 40 -4.90 3.39 20.62
C PRO A 40 -5.83 3.63 19.42
N VAL A 41 -6.97 2.94 19.37
CA VAL A 41 -7.99 3.11 18.32
C VAL A 41 -8.62 4.50 18.44
N MET A 42 -8.93 4.92 19.67
CA MET A 42 -9.48 6.25 19.96
C MET A 42 -8.51 7.35 19.55
N GLU A 43 -7.23 7.22 19.90
CA GLU A 43 -6.18 8.20 19.57
C GLU A 43 -6.07 8.43 18.07
N GLN A 44 -6.02 7.37 17.26
CA GLN A 44 -5.97 7.52 15.80
C GLN A 44 -7.22 8.17 15.22
N LEU A 45 -8.40 7.90 15.76
CA LEU A 45 -9.62 8.58 15.31
C LEU A 45 -9.64 10.05 15.75
N MET A 46 -9.15 10.35 16.95
CA MET A 46 -9.07 11.73 17.47
C MET A 46 -8.10 12.61 16.67
N GLU A 47 -7.06 12.03 16.05
CA GLU A 47 -6.20 12.74 15.09
C GLU A 47 -6.98 13.19 13.83
N ARG A 48 -8.06 12.49 13.47
CA ARG A 48 -8.87 12.76 12.26
C ARG A 48 -10.06 13.68 12.52
N GLY A 49 -10.56 13.73 13.75
CA GLY A 49 -11.74 14.51 14.10
C GLY A 49 -12.26 14.29 15.51
N LYS A 50 -13.36 14.96 15.84
CA LYS A 50 -14.04 14.81 17.12
C LYS A 50 -14.97 13.59 17.08
N LEU A 51 -14.68 12.59 17.92
CA LEU A 51 -15.59 11.48 18.19
C LEU A 51 -16.87 12.02 18.84
N SER A 52 -18.00 11.84 18.15
CA SER A 52 -19.32 12.33 18.57
C SER A 52 -20.26 11.19 18.95
N VAL A 53 -20.09 10.02 18.33
CA VAL A 53 -20.82 8.79 18.66
C VAL A 53 -19.81 7.65 18.71
N THR A 54 -19.88 6.82 19.75
CA THR A 54 -18.98 5.67 19.97
C THR A 54 -19.82 4.53 20.55
N ARG A 55 -20.01 3.47 19.76
CA ARG A 55 -20.80 2.30 20.16
C ARG A 55 -20.08 1.02 19.82
N ALA A 56 -20.13 0.04 20.71
CA ALA A 56 -19.72 -1.32 20.44
C ALA A 56 -20.93 -2.26 20.56
N TYR A 57 -20.94 -3.32 19.76
CA TYR A 57 -22.01 -4.31 19.68
C TYR A 57 -21.44 -5.69 19.94
N GLY A 58 -22.07 -6.47 20.81
CA GLY A 58 -21.67 -7.85 21.08
C GLY A 58 -22.40 -8.45 22.29
N ASP A 59 -22.16 -9.74 22.53
CA ASP A 59 -22.58 -10.42 23.75
C ASP A 59 -21.63 -10.06 24.89
N TRP A 60 -22.01 -9.10 25.73
CA TRP A 60 -21.11 -8.62 26.77
C TRP A 60 -20.90 -9.63 27.89
N ASN A 61 -21.71 -10.69 27.98
CA ASN A 61 -21.43 -11.78 28.92
C ASN A 61 -20.22 -12.58 28.46
N GLN A 62 -20.05 -12.74 27.14
CA GLN A 62 -18.86 -13.38 26.56
C GLN A 62 -17.61 -12.50 26.66
N PHE A 63 -17.75 -11.18 26.54
CA PHE A 63 -16.64 -10.22 26.54
C PHE A 63 -16.56 -9.35 27.80
N ALA A 64 -16.89 -9.94 28.96
CA ALA A 64 -16.96 -9.22 30.24
C ALA A 64 -15.66 -8.47 30.60
N ASP A 65 -14.51 -9.06 30.31
CA ASP A 65 -13.18 -8.52 30.61
C ASP A 65 -12.86 -7.20 29.86
N TYR A 66 -13.57 -6.92 28.76
CA TYR A 66 -13.34 -5.74 27.92
C TYR A 66 -14.28 -4.58 28.22
N ARG A 67 -15.33 -4.81 29.03
CA ARG A 67 -16.34 -3.79 29.35
C ARG A 67 -15.71 -2.53 29.97
N LEU A 68 -14.81 -2.72 30.92
CA LEU A 68 -14.17 -1.61 31.65
C LEU A 68 -13.33 -0.74 30.71
N ASP A 69 -12.48 -1.36 29.88
CA ASP A 69 -11.62 -0.65 28.91
C ASP A 69 -12.45 0.16 27.89
N LEU A 70 -13.55 -0.41 27.38
CA LEU A 70 -14.46 0.28 26.47
C LEU A 70 -15.17 1.46 27.14
N ILE A 71 -15.70 1.26 28.36
CA ILE A 71 -16.43 2.30 29.10
C ILE A 71 -15.51 3.46 29.50
N GLU A 72 -14.30 3.17 29.97
CA GLU A 72 -13.29 4.19 30.33
C GLU A 72 -12.91 5.06 29.12
N ASN A 73 -12.97 4.49 27.92
CA ASN A 73 -12.77 5.19 26.66
C ASN A 73 -14.07 5.79 26.08
N GLY A 74 -15.16 5.84 26.84
CA GLY A 74 -16.40 6.49 26.43
C GLY A 74 -17.16 5.74 25.32
N VAL A 75 -17.00 4.43 25.21
CA VAL A 75 -17.73 3.60 24.25
C VAL A 75 -19.02 3.07 24.90
N ALA A 76 -20.16 3.35 24.29
CA ALA A 76 -21.43 2.80 24.73
C ALA A 76 -21.55 1.32 24.32
N LEU A 77 -21.84 0.45 25.29
CA LEU A 77 -22.01 -0.98 25.08
C LEU A 77 -23.45 -1.30 24.69
N ILE A 78 -23.65 -1.83 23.49
CA ILE A 78 -24.95 -2.27 22.97
C ILE A 78 -25.00 -3.79 23.09
N GLU A 79 -25.81 -4.29 24.02
CA GLU A 79 -25.99 -5.72 24.26
C GLU A 79 -26.67 -6.36 23.04
N GLN A 80 -26.09 -7.46 22.56
CA GLN A 80 -26.67 -8.32 21.54
C GLN A 80 -26.61 -9.76 22.03
N THR A 81 -27.73 -10.26 22.55
CA THR A 81 -27.83 -11.64 22.99
C THR A 81 -28.02 -12.57 21.81
N ASN A 82 -27.16 -13.57 21.66
CA ASN A 82 -27.33 -14.62 20.65
C ASN A 82 -28.46 -15.58 21.07
N VAL A 83 -29.71 -15.26 20.72
CA VAL A 83 -30.90 -16.00 21.19
C VAL A 83 -31.05 -17.37 20.49
N HIS A 84 -30.36 -17.62 19.38
CA HIS A 84 -30.46 -18.87 18.61
C HIS A 84 -29.11 -19.33 18.05
N ALA A 85 -28.92 -20.65 17.89
CA ALA A 85 -27.78 -21.21 17.16
C ALA A 85 -27.84 -20.75 15.69
N GLY A 86 -27.03 -19.73 15.35
CA GLY A 86 -27.09 -19.01 14.08
C GLY A 86 -27.35 -17.50 14.19
N GLY A 87 -27.50 -16.95 15.41
CA GLY A 87 -27.83 -15.54 15.68
C GLY A 87 -26.75 -14.50 15.39
N LYS A 88 -25.64 -14.87 14.75
CA LYS A 88 -24.48 -14.00 14.50
C LYS A 88 -24.84 -12.69 13.79
N ASN A 89 -25.86 -12.70 12.92
CA ASN A 89 -26.24 -11.53 12.14
C ASN A 89 -26.98 -10.44 12.95
N GLY A 90 -27.38 -10.70 14.20
CA GLY A 90 -28.14 -9.72 14.99
C GLY A 90 -27.35 -8.44 15.26
N ALA A 91 -26.09 -8.61 15.68
CA ALA A 91 -25.18 -7.49 15.95
C ALA A 91 -24.88 -6.69 14.67
N ASP A 92 -24.59 -7.36 13.56
CA ASP A 92 -24.28 -6.71 12.28
C ASP A 92 -25.45 -5.88 11.76
N ILE A 93 -26.66 -6.46 11.78
CA ILE A 93 -27.89 -5.77 11.35
C ILE A 93 -28.15 -4.55 12.25
N LYS A 94 -28.05 -4.72 13.57
CA LYS A 94 -28.28 -3.64 14.52
C LYS A 94 -27.28 -2.51 14.35
N LEU A 95 -25.99 -2.85 14.20
CA LEU A 95 -24.93 -1.89 13.91
C LEU A 95 -25.23 -1.10 12.63
N ALA A 96 -25.56 -1.79 11.54
CA ALA A 96 -25.86 -1.15 10.27
C ALA A 96 -27.06 -0.20 10.34
N ILE A 97 -28.12 -0.60 11.05
CA ILE A 97 -29.30 0.24 11.30
C ILE A 97 -28.90 1.49 12.08
N ASP A 98 -28.18 1.34 13.19
CA ASP A 98 -27.80 2.46 14.05
C ASP A 98 -26.81 3.41 13.34
N ALA A 99 -25.95 2.89 12.46
CA ALA A 99 -25.05 3.70 11.64
C ALA A 99 -25.82 4.53 10.60
N LEU A 100 -26.74 3.92 9.85
CA LEU A 100 -27.58 4.65 8.90
C LEU A 100 -28.48 5.66 9.59
N ASP A 101 -29.12 5.29 10.69
CA ASP A 101 -29.94 6.19 11.49
C ASP A 101 -29.13 7.39 12.01
N THR A 102 -27.90 7.16 12.45
CA THR A 102 -26.96 8.23 12.84
C THR A 102 -26.64 9.15 11.65
N ALA A 103 -26.41 8.59 10.46
CA ALA A 103 -26.13 9.36 9.25
C ALA A 103 -27.31 10.24 8.81
N PHE A 104 -28.55 9.79 9.04
CA PHE A 104 -29.77 10.55 8.73
C PHE A 104 -30.08 11.61 9.80
N ARG A 105 -29.98 11.26 11.09
CA ARG A 105 -30.38 12.16 12.19
C ARG A 105 -29.37 13.26 12.49
N TYR A 106 -28.09 13.02 12.22
CA TYR A 106 -27.00 13.93 12.56
C TYR A 106 -26.19 14.28 11.31
N PRO A 107 -26.69 15.18 10.45
CA PRO A 107 -26.01 15.56 9.21
C PRO A 107 -24.59 16.08 9.43
N GLU A 108 -24.30 16.67 10.60
CA GLU A 108 -22.99 17.17 11.00
C GLU A 108 -21.94 16.07 11.23
N ILE A 109 -22.36 14.80 11.36
CA ILE A 109 -21.45 13.65 11.37
C ILE A 109 -21.12 13.34 9.91
N ASP A 110 -19.90 13.70 9.52
CA ASP A 110 -19.40 13.57 8.15
C ASP A 110 -18.53 12.32 7.96
N THR A 111 -18.11 11.68 9.06
CA THR A 111 -17.16 10.56 9.04
C THR A 111 -17.70 9.38 9.85
N PHE A 112 -17.65 8.19 9.27
CA PHE A 112 -18.10 6.94 9.87
C PHE A 112 -16.95 5.95 9.95
N ALA A 113 -16.52 5.64 11.16
CA ALA A 113 -15.55 4.60 11.44
C ALA A 113 -16.28 3.30 11.79
N ILE A 114 -16.04 2.23 11.03
CA ILE A 114 -16.58 0.90 11.27
C ILE A 114 -15.41 -0.01 11.61
N ALA A 115 -15.40 -0.52 12.84
CA ALA A 115 -14.40 -1.48 13.30
C ALA A 115 -14.94 -2.90 13.11
N SER A 116 -14.68 -3.46 11.93
CA SER A 116 -14.96 -4.86 11.57
C SER A 116 -14.14 -5.27 10.34
N GLY A 117 -13.81 -6.56 10.26
CA GLY A 117 -13.20 -7.18 9.08
C GLY A 117 -14.21 -7.85 8.14
N ASP A 118 -15.50 -7.88 8.50
CA ASP A 118 -16.53 -8.66 7.82
C ASP A 118 -17.04 -7.99 6.53
N SER A 119 -16.99 -8.74 5.42
CA SER A 119 -17.47 -8.27 4.12
C SER A 119 -18.96 -7.94 4.08
N ASP A 120 -19.75 -8.45 5.02
CA ASP A 120 -21.18 -8.19 5.10
C ASP A 120 -21.52 -6.71 5.37
N PHE A 121 -20.54 -5.91 5.82
CA PHE A 121 -20.69 -4.45 5.93
C PHE A 121 -20.55 -3.69 4.60
N LEU A 122 -20.20 -4.33 3.49
CA LEU A 122 -20.04 -3.64 2.20
C LEU A 122 -21.28 -2.80 1.79
N PRO A 123 -22.53 -3.30 1.89
CA PRO A 123 -23.71 -2.50 1.55
C PRO A 123 -23.83 -1.23 2.42
N LEU A 124 -23.47 -1.31 3.71
CA LEU A 124 -23.44 -0.16 4.61
C LEU A 124 -22.41 0.88 4.15
N ILE A 125 -21.19 0.42 3.82
CA ILE A 125 -20.11 1.29 3.31
C ILE A 125 -20.56 2.02 2.05
N LEU A 126 -21.09 1.29 1.06
CA LEU A 126 -21.56 1.87 -0.18
C LEU A 126 -22.68 2.89 0.07
N LYS A 127 -23.60 2.60 0.99
CA LYS A 127 -24.69 3.53 1.32
C LYS A 127 -24.21 4.79 2.01
N LEU A 128 -23.28 4.68 2.96
CA LEU A 128 -22.68 5.85 3.62
C LEU A 128 -21.93 6.73 2.61
N ARG A 129 -21.21 6.14 1.66
CA ARG A 129 -20.54 6.86 0.57
C ARG A 129 -21.53 7.53 -0.39
N GLU A 130 -22.63 6.87 -0.73
CA GLU A 130 -23.73 7.47 -1.50
C GLU A 130 -24.30 8.71 -0.80
N MET A 131 -24.30 8.71 0.55
CA MET A 131 -24.69 9.85 1.39
C MET A 131 -23.56 10.88 1.59
N SER A 132 -22.48 10.82 0.81
CA SER A 132 -21.31 11.70 0.89
C SER A 132 -20.61 11.68 2.26
N LYS A 133 -20.67 10.56 2.98
CA LYS A 133 -19.94 10.36 4.23
C LYS A 133 -18.55 9.77 3.94
N TYR A 134 -17.56 10.18 4.71
CA TYR A 134 -16.22 9.61 4.70
C TYR A 134 -16.20 8.32 5.53
N VAL A 135 -15.82 7.19 4.93
CA VAL A 135 -15.87 5.88 5.60
C VAL A 135 -14.47 5.37 5.92
N ILE A 136 -14.22 5.17 7.22
CA ILE A 136 -12.99 4.59 7.76
C ILE A 136 -13.30 3.14 8.18
N ILE A 137 -12.52 2.17 7.70
CA ILE A 137 -12.59 0.78 8.17
C ILE A 137 -11.42 0.49 9.09
N ILE A 138 -11.68 -0.13 10.24
CA ILE A 138 -10.66 -0.50 11.22
C ILE A 138 -10.69 -2.02 11.39
N SER A 139 -9.60 -2.69 11.04
CA SER A 139 -9.50 -4.15 11.16
C SER A 139 -8.04 -4.62 11.06
N SER A 140 -7.76 -5.84 11.50
CA SER A 140 -6.54 -6.52 11.06
C SER A 140 -6.58 -6.72 9.54
N ARG A 141 -5.46 -6.46 8.85
CA ARG A 141 -5.36 -6.68 7.40
C ARG A 141 -5.41 -8.14 7.00
N LYS A 142 -5.04 -9.06 7.88
CA LYS A 142 -5.15 -10.50 7.62
C LYS A 142 -6.60 -10.96 7.54
N LEU A 143 -7.48 -10.35 8.34
CA LEU A 143 -8.89 -10.73 8.41
C LEU A 143 -9.81 -9.86 7.56
N ALA A 144 -9.42 -8.61 7.30
CA ALA A 144 -10.23 -7.72 6.48
C ALA A 144 -10.32 -8.22 5.04
N SER A 145 -11.54 -8.38 4.54
CA SER A 145 -11.77 -8.66 3.13
C SER A 145 -11.15 -7.59 2.23
N THR A 146 -10.48 -8.02 1.16
CA THR A 146 -9.94 -7.10 0.12
C THR A 146 -11.02 -6.21 -0.49
N LEU A 147 -12.28 -6.65 -0.44
CA LEU A 147 -13.42 -5.90 -0.94
C LEU A 147 -13.72 -4.69 -0.05
N LEU A 148 -13.68 -4.82 1.28
CA LEU A 148 -13.85 -3.69 2.20
C LEU A 148 -12.73 -2.67 2.02
N GLN A 149 -11.48 -3.16 2.01
CA GLN A 149 -10.28 -2.32 1.88
C GLN A 149 -10.31 -1.43 0.63
N LYS A 150 -10.89 -1.92 -0.48
CA LYS A 150 -11.01 -1.17 -1.73
C LYS A 150 -12.21 -0.23 -1.79
N ASN A 151 -13.24 -0.45 -0.96
CA ASN A 151 -14.50 0.28 -1.03
C ASN A 151 -14.68 1.29 0.10
N CYS A 152 -13.77 1.38 1.07
CA CYS A 152 -13.72 2.47 2.03
C CYS A 152 -12.92 3.68 1.50
N ASP A 153 -12.98 4.80 2.22
CA ASP A 153 -12.16 5.98 1.91
C ASP A 153 -10.82 5.96 2.67
N GLU A 154 -10.76 5.23 3.79
CA GLU A 154 -9.53 4.99 4.56
C GLU A 154 -9.62 3.65 5.28
N PHE A 155 -8.50 2.91 5.33
CA PHE A 155 -8.39 1.68 6.09
C PHE A 155 -7.30 1.81 7.15
N LEU A 156 -7.68 1.67 8.42
CA LEU A 156 -6.78 1.67 9.57
C LEU A 156 -6.45 0.24 9.97
N ALA A 157 -5.23 -0.16 9.65
CA ALA A 157 -4.70 -1.47 9.98
C ALA A 157 -4.41 -1.60 11.47
N MET A 158 -4.97 -2.63 12.09
CA MET A 158 -4.82 -2.82 13.53
C MET A 158 -3.39 -3.10 13.98
N GLU A 159 -2.59 -3.64 13.06
CA GLU A 159 -1.17 -3.93 13.28
C GLU A 159 -0.33 -2.68 13.56
N ILE A 160 -0.88 -1.48 13.35
CA ILE A 160 -0.21 -0.21 13.69
C ILE A 160 -0.36 0.12 15.18
N PHE A 161 -1.39 -0.41 15.85
CA PHE A 161 -1.75 -0.03 17.23
C PHE A 161 -1.01 -0.85 18.31
N GLY A 162 -0.39 -1.97 17.94
CA GLY A 162 0.30 -2.86 18.87
C GLY A 162 1.82 -2.86 18.70
N ASP A 163 2.51 -3.48 19.67
CA ASP A 163 3.93 -3.84 19.57
C ASP A 163 4.16 -5.11 18.73
N ASP A 164 3.10 -5.65 18.12
CA ASP A 164 3.20 -6.79 17.23
C ASP A 164 4.17 -6.45 16.09
N PRO A 165 5.07 -7.38 15.72
CA PRO A 165 6.05 -7.13 14.69
C PRO A 165 5.31 -6.73 13.42
N ILE A 166 5.60 -5.52 12.96
CA ILE A 166 5.21 -5.04 11.64
C ILE A 166 5.62 -6.15 10.68
N ILE A 167 4.64 -6.86 10.15
CA ILE A 167 4.89 -7.89 9.16
C ILE A 167 5.51 -7.12 8.01
N GLU A 168 6.78 -7.39 7.73
CA GLU A 168 7.56 -6.73 6.70
C GLU A 168 6.81 -6.91 5.38
N HIS A 169 5.98 -5.93 5.06
CA HIS A 169 5.11 -6.01 3.90
C HIS A 169 5.96 -5.85 2.65
N ASP A 170 5.55 -6.56 1.61
CA ASP A 170 6.21 -6.54 0.32
C ASP A 170 6.35 -5.11 -0.21
N ILE A 171 7.53 -4.51 0.00
CA ILE A 171 7.85 -3.13 -0.37
C ILE A 171 7.61 -2.88 -1.86
N HIS A 172 7.64 -3.93 -2.69
CA HIS A 172 7.32 -3.84 -4.12
C HIS A 172 5.87 -3.40 -4.38
N LYS A 173 4.91 -3.71 -3.49
CA LYS A 173 3.54 -3.18 -3.63
C LYS A 173 3.50 -1.67 -3.44
N ALA A 174 4.29 -1.13 -2.51
CA ALA A 174 4.41 0.31 -2.32
C ALA A 174 5.13 0.98 -3.50
N ILE A 175 6.16 0.33 -4.07
CA ILE A 175 6.86 0.78 -5.28
C ILE A 175 5.91 0.82 -6.48
N ASP A 176 5.13 -0.24 -6.72
CA ASP A 176 4.14 -0.31 -7.80
C ASP A 176 3.07 0.79 -7.65
N LEU A 177 2.58 0.99 -6.42
CA LEU A 177 1.59 2.03 -6.11
C LEU A 177 2.16 3.44 -6.37
N LEU A 178 3.38 3.72 -5.92
CA LEU A 178 4.04 5.01 -6.14
C LEU A 178 4.29 5.24 -7.64
N SER A 179 4.76 4.23 -8.37
CA SER A 179 5.01 4.30 -9.82
C SER A 179 3.72 4.62 -10.59
N ARG A 180 2.60 4.02 -10.20
CA ARG A 180 1.29 4.32 -10.79
C ARG A 180 0.86 5.76 -10.52
N VAL A 181 1.04 6.26 -9.30
CA VAL A 181 0.73 7.67 -8.96
C VAL A 181 1.56 8.64 -9.79
N ILE A 182 2.87 8.38 -9.93
CA ILE A 182 3.77 9.19 -10.75
C ILE A 182 3.31 9.18 -12.23
N GLY A 183 3.02 7.99 -12.78
CA GLY A 183 2.60 7.83 -14.17
C GLY A 183 1.30 8.57 -14.52
N ILE A 184 0.28 8.51 -13.65
CA ILE A 184 -0.99 9.26 -13.83
C ILE A 184 -0.74 10.77 -13.97
N ARG A 185 0.34 11.29 -13.40
CA ARG A 185 0.59 12.74 -13.35
C ARG A 185 1.57 13.23 -14.40
N GLU A 186 2.52 12.42 -14.84
CA GLU A 186 3.30 12.72 -16.04
C GLU A 186 2.40 12.96 -17.26
N GLU A 187 1.28 12.23 -17.36
CA GLU A 187 0.28 12.43 -18.42
C GLU A 187 -0.46 13.78 -18.32
N ASN A 188 -0.57 14.35 -17.12
CA ASN A 188 -1.32 15.58 -16.85
C ASN A 188 -0.45 16.85 -16.76
N GLY A 189 0.89 16.72 -16.73
CA GLY A 189 1.83 17.85 -16.81
C GLY A 189 1.94 18.74 -15.55
N GLU A 190 1.35 18.34 -14.42
CA GLU A 190 1.37 19.11 -13.16
C GLU A 190 2.43 18.57 -12.18
N ALA A 191 3.25 19.46 -11.63
CA ALA A 191 4.19 19.10 -10.55
C ALA A 191 3.43 18.91 -9.23
N MET A 192 3.63 17.75 -8.58
CA MET A 192 3.05 17.44 -7.27
C MET A 192 4.11 17.29 -6.19
N ASP A 193 3.82 17.81 -5.01
CA ASP A 193 4.65 17.55 -3.84
C ASP A 193 4.43 16.12 -3.30
N ILE A 194 5.31 15.65 -2.42
CA ILE A 194 5.23 14.31 -1.82
C ILE A 194 3.99 14.10 -0.94
N ALA A 195 3.41 15.15 -0.36
CA ALA A 195 2.20 15.04 0.45
C ALA A 195 0.98 14.76 -0.44
N GLN A 196 0.92 15.42 -1.60
CA GLN A 196 -0.08 15.13 -2.62
C GLN A 196 0.10 13.72 -3.20
N HIS A 197 1.33 13.24 -3.41
CA HIS A 197 1.59 11.84 -3.80
C HIS A 197 1.06 10.87 -2.75
N LYS A 198 1.34 11.11 -1.46
CA LYS A 198 0.83 10.30 -0.36
C LYS A 198 -0.70 10.21 -0.38
N ASN A 199 -1.37 11.35 -0.54
CA ASN A 199 -2.82 11.41 -0.61
C ASN A 199 -3.36 10.61 -1.80
N MET A 200 -2.72 10.68 -2.96
CA MET A 200 -3.10 9.90 -4.13
C MET A 200 -2.86 8.40 -3.94
N MET A 201 -1.75 8.01 -3.31
CA MET A 201 -1.49 6.61 -2.96
C MET A 201 -2.61 6.06 -2.08
N ARG A 202 -3.06 6.81 -1.08
CA ARG A 202 -4.20 6.45 -0.23
C ARG A 202 -5.55 6.44 -0.96
N GLN A 203 -5.73 7.29 -1.97
CA GLN A 203 -6.94 7.26 -2.80
C GLN A 203 -6.98 6.03 -3.70
N LEU A 204 -5.85 5.60 -4.25
CA LEU A 204 -5.75 4.42 -5.09
C LEU A 204 -5.78 3.11 -4.28
N ASP A 205 -5.19 3.13 -3.08
CA ASP A 205 -5.20 2.03 -2.13
C ASP A 205 -5.44 2.57 -0.71
N PRO A 206 -6.69 2.53 -0.22
CA PRO A 206 -7.03 3.00 1.13
C PRO A 206 -6.32 2.24 2.26
N SER A 207 -5.75 1.06 1.98
CA SER A 207 -5.00 0.24 2.94
C SER A 207 -3.51 0.60 3.05
N PHE A 208 -3.07 1.57 2.25
CA PHE A 208 -1.69 2.04 2.24
C PHE A 208 -1.36 2.87 3.48
N ASP A 209 -0.37 2.40 4.24
CA ASP A 209 0.31 3.15 5.31
C ASP A 209 1.79 2.76 5.33
N GLU A 210 2.68 3.75 5.27
CA GLU A 210 4.12 3.56 5.29
C GLU A 210 4.64 2.88 6.57
N LYS A 211 3.95 3.07 7.70
CA LYS A 211 4.33 2.47 9.00
C LYS A 211 4.32 0.95 8.93
N LEU A 212 3.51 0.41 8.04
CA LEU A 212 3.36 -1.02 7.85
C LEU A 212 4.49 -1.63 7.02
N TYR A 213 5.34 -0.80 6.43
CA TYR A 213 6.59 -1.19 5.78
C TYR A 213 7.80 -0.91 6.70
N GLY A 214 7.56 -0.74 8.01
CA GLY A 214 8.60 -0.43 9.00
C GLY A 214 8.94 1.06 9.11
N HIS A 215 8.29 1.93 8.34
CA HIS A 215 8.69 3.34 8.28
C HIS A 215 7.82 4.26 9.14
N ARG A 216 8.33 4.62 10.32
CA ARG A 216 7.65 5.56 11.26
C ARG A 216 8.16 7.02 11.16
N GLY A 217 9.12 7.27 10.27
CA GLY A 217 9.78 8.57 10.09
C GLY A 217 9.00 9.53 9.18
N LYS A 218 9.72 10.46 8.55
CA LYS A 218 9.09 11.38 7.58
C LYS A 218 8.72 10.61 6.33
N PHE A 219 7.57 10.91 5.73
CA PHE A 219 7.13 10.30 4.48
C PHE A 219 8.15 10.51 3.33
N LYS A 220 8.88 11.64 3.35
CA LYS A 220 10.00 11.89 2.44
C LYS A 220 11.00 10.73 2.40
N ASP A 221 11.46 10.28 3.56
CA ASP A 221 12.47 9.23 3.68
C ASP A 221 11.92 7.88 3.18
N PHE A 222 10.60 7.66 3.30
CA PHE A 222 9.93 6.51 2.70
C PHE A 222 9.96 6.56 1.18
N VAL A 223 9.66 7.72 0.61
CA VAL A 223 9.70 7.90 -0.85
C VAL A 223 11.11 7.69 -1.37
N GLU A 224 12.14 8.20 -0.69
CA GLU A 224 13.55 7.94 -1.05
C GLU A 224 13.84 6.43 -1.05
N LEU A 225 13.45 5.71 0.00
CA LEU A 225 13.58 4.25 0.06
C LEU A 225 12.87 3.55 -1.12
N LEU A 226 11.64 3.96 -1.47
CA LEU A 226 10.91 3.35 -2.58
C LEU A 226 11.54 3.64 -3.95
N LEU A 227 12.06 4.86 -4.15
CA LEU A 227 12.75 5.23 -5.38
C LEU A 227 14.05 4.42 -5.54
N ASP A 228 14.81 4.27 -4.46
CA ASP A 228 16.07 3.53 -4.43
C ASP A 228 15.85 2.02 -4.61
N GLU A 229 14.99 1.39 -3.79
CA GLU A 229 14.68 -0.05 -3.87
C GLU A 229 13.97 -0.43 -5.18
N GLY A 230 13.17 0.50 -5.74
CA GLY A 230 12.51 0.33 -7.04
C GLY A 230 13.40 0.64 -8.23
N ASN A 231 14.58 1.23 -8.01
CA ASN A 231 15.46 1.77 -9.06
C ASN A 231 14.67 2.63 -10.07
N LEU A 232 13.80 3.50 -9.54
CA LEU A 232 12.92 4.33 -10.33
C LEU A 232 13.70 5.56 -10.85
N PRO A 233 13.47 6.03 -12.09
CA PRO A 233 14.23 7.11 -12.72
C PRO A 233 13.85 8.51 -12.19
N TYR A 234 13.64 8.62 -10.88
CA TYR A 234 13.21 9.83 -10.20
C TYR A 234 14.08 10.07 -8.97
N HIS A 235 14.18 11.33 -8.57
CA HIS A 235 14.82 11.73 -7.32
C HIS A 235 13.96 12.79 -6.64
N LEU A 236 14.19 12.97 -5.35
CA LEU A 236 13.56 14.05 -4.61
C LEU A 236 14.32 15.36 -4.82
N HIS A 237 13.57 16.41 -5.12
CA HIS A 237 14.07 17.78 -5.21
C HIS A 237 13.25 18.70 -4.31
N SER A 238 13.90 19.64 -3.65
CA SER A 238 13.24 20.67 -2.86
C SER A 238 13.61 22.06 -3.37
N THR A 239 12.63 22.94 -3.43
CA THR A 239 12.80 24.34 -3.84
C THR A 239 13.06 25.26 -2.64
N ASP A 240 12.64 24.87 -1.44
CA ASP A 240 12.63 25.68 -0.21
C ASP A 240 13.03 24.91 1.06
N ASN A 241 13.52 23.67 0.92
CA ASN A 241 13.80 22.70 1.99
C ASN A 241 12.59 22.27 2.84
N MET A 242 11.38 22.72 2.52
CA MET A 242 10.14 22.38 3.23
C MET A 242 9.23 21.50 2.37
N THR A 243 9.16 21.79 1.08
CA THR A 243 8.33 21.10 0.10
C THR A 243 9.22 20.26 -0.80
N TRP A 244 8.89 18.96 -0.91
CA TRP A 244 9.64 18.00 -1.71
C TRP A 244 8.80 17.54 -2.88
N TYR A 245 9.45 17.43 -4.04
CA TYR A 245 8.84 17.01 -5.30
C TYR A 245 9.57 15.78 -5.83
N ILE A 246 8.82 14.88 -6.48
CA ILE A 246 9.40 13.77 -7.24
C ILE A 246 9.70 14.28 -8.65
N VAL A 247 10.99 14.30 -9.02
CA VAL A 247 11.44 14.85 -10.30
C VAL A 247 12.14 13.76 -11.10
N ARG A 248 11.74 13.61 -12.36
CA ARG A 248 12.38 12.67 -13.29
C ARG A 248 13.84 13.08 -13.49
N ASP A 249 14.76 12.13 -13.34
CA ASP A 249 16.17 12.42 -13.58
C ASP A 249 16.36 12.70 -15.08
N LYS A 250 16.81 13.92 -15.41
CA LYS A 250 17.06 14.32 -16.81
C LYS A 250 18.18 13.49 -17.45
N ARG A 251 19.03 12.82 -16.65
CA ARG A 251 20.02 11.85 -17.14
C ARG A 251 19.36 10.57 -17.66
N PHE A 252 18.19 10.20 -17.13
CA PHE A 252 17.36 9.11 -17.68
C PHE A 252 16.56 9.57 -18.91
N ALA A 253 16.12 10.83 -18.97
CA ALA A 253 15.41 11.38 -20.14
C ALA A 253 16.27 11.47 -21.42
N GLN A 254 17.60 11.54 -21.30
CA GLN A 254 18.52 11.43 -22.45
C GLN A 254 18.79 9.99 -22.90
N HIS A 255 18.33 8.99 -22.16
CA HIS A 255 18.38 7.59 -22.58
C HIS A 255 17.11 7.13 -23.33
N ASP A 256 16.10 7.99 -23.49
CA ASP A 256 14.91 7.72 -24.32
C ASP A 256 15.17 7.91 -25.84
N HIS A 257 16.38 8.33 -26.22
CA HIS A 257 16.99 7.98 -27.49
C HIS A 257 18.23 7.13 -27.21
N VAL A 258 18.09 5.80 -27.20
CA VAL A 258 19.24 4.90 -27.25
C VAL A 258 19.89 5.04 -28.63
N ASN A 259 20.68 6.10 -28.77
CA ASN A 259 21.82 6.08 -29.66
C ASN A 259 22.92 5.33 -28.90
N HIS A 260 23.10 4.07 -29.25
CA HIS A 260 24.12 3.18 -28.70
C HIS A 260 25.50 3.85 -28.67
N LYS A 261 25.94 4.29 -27.49
CA LYS A 261 27.36 4.50 -27.20
C LYS A 261 27.69 4.01 -25.79
N SER A 262 27.65 2.68 -25.66
CA SER A 262 28.44 1.93 -24.69
C SER A 262 29.91 2.28 -24.86
N HIS A 263 30.45 3.18 -24.02
CA HIS A 263 31.89 3.31 -23.90
C HIS A 263 32.40 2.12 -23.08
N GLY A 264 32.69 1.00 -23.76
CA GLY A 264 33.51 -0.08 -23.23
C GLY A 264 32.82 -1.37 -22.79
N TRP A 265 31.48 -1.47 -22.82
CA TRP A 265 30.82 -2.76 -22.52
C TRP A 265 30.90 -3.70 -23.73
N SER A 266 31.43 -4.91 -23.51
CA SER A 266 31.41 -5.99 -24.48
C SER A 266 30.95 -7.28 -23.79
N PRO A 267 30.50 -8.30 -24.54
CA PRO A 267 30.20 -9.62 -23.95
C PRO A 267 31.38 -10.21 -23.17
N GLY A 268 32.62 -9.81 -23.48
CA GLY A 268 33.85 -10.19 -22.77
C GLY A 268 34.07 -9.49 -21.43
N SER A 269 33.29 -8.46 -21.09
CA SER A 269 33.30 -7.80 -19.77
C SER A 269 32.76 -8.72 -18.68
N ILE A 270 31.83 -9.62 -19.03
CA ILE A 270 31.30 -10.65 -18.14
C ILE A 270 32.02 -11.97 -18.40
N LYS A 271 32.67 -12.53 -17.37
CA LYS A 271 33.38 -13.81 -17.49
C LYS A 271 32.40 -14.94 -17.84
N LYS A 272 32.84 -15.92 -18.65
CA LYS A 272 32.06 -17.12 -19.03
C LYS A 272 31.35 -17.82 -17.85
N LYS A 273 32.00 -17.90 -16.69
CA LYS A 273 31.41 -18.46 -15.45
C LYS A 273 30.24 -17.62 -14.92
N GLN A 274 30.31 -16.30 -15.04
CA GLN A 274 29.24 -15.38 -14.64
C GLN A 274 28.07 -15.45 -15.63
N TRP A 275 28.34 -15.54 -16.94
CA TRP A 275 27.31 -15.77 -17.96
C TRP A 275 26.48 -17.02 -17.72
N ARG A 276 27.13 -18.14 -17.35
CA ARG A 276 26.42 -19.36 -16.96
C ARG A 276 25.48 -19.12 -15.78
N ILE A 277 25.97 -18.46 -14.72
CA ILE A 277 25.14 -18.15 -13.55
C ILE A 277 23.95 -17.26 -13.93
N ILE A 278 24.14 -16.27 -14.81
CA ILE A 278 23.07 -15.38 -15.28
C ILE A 278 22.00 -16.20 -16.01
N LEU A 279 22.40 -17.00 -17.01
CA LEU A 279 21.48 -17.78 -17.83
C LEU A 279 20.73 -18.84 -17.03
N ASP A 280 21.42 -19.60 -16.18
CA ASP A 280 20.82 -20.59 -15.29
C ASP A 280 19.81 -19.92 -14.34
N THR A 281 20.12 -18.71 -13.87
CA THR A 281 19.27 -17.97 -12.94
C THR A 281 18.02 -17.42 -13.63
N ILE A 282 18.13 -16.95 -14.87
CA ILE A 282 16.99 -16.50 -15.68
C ILE A 282 16.08 -17.69 -16.00
N GLU A 283 16.66 -18.80 -16.43
CA GLU A 283 15.91 -20.03 -16.72
C GLU A 283 15.15 -20.51 -15.49
N GLN A 284 15.83 -20.60 -14.35
CA GLN A 284 15.22 -20.97 -13.07
C GLN A 284 14.08 -20.01 -12.71
N CYS A 285 14.33 -18.70 -12.76
CA CYS A 285 13.35 -17.67 -12.44
C CYS A 285 12.07 -17.78 -13.30
N ILE A 286 12.22 -18.02 -14.61
CA ILE A 286 11.09 -18.07 -15.53
C ILE A 286 10.30 -19.38 -15.36
N LYS A 287 10.98 -20.51 -15.11
CA LYS A 287 10.33 -21.79 -14.79
C LYS A 287 9.59 -21.75 -13.45
N ASP A 288 10.19 -21.18 -12.41
CA ASP A 288 9.55 -21.04 -11.08
C ASP A 288 8.30 -20.11 -11.11
N GLY A 289 8.24 -19.24 -12.12
CA GLY A 289 7.13 -18.33 -12.42
C GLY A 289 6.04 -18.91 -13.32
N GLU A 290 6.17 -20.14 -13.83
CA GLU A 290 5.22 -20.71 -14.78
C GLU A 290 3.79 -20.80 -14.21
N GLY A 291 2.80 -20.38 -14.99
CA GLY A 291 1.39 -20.29 -14.56
C GLY A 291 1.08 -19.12 -13.60
N LYS A 292 2.06 -18.27 -13.24
CA LYS A 292 1.86 -17.12 -12.36
C LYS A 292 1.77 -15.80 -13.15
N PRO A 293 0.97 -14.81 -12.70
CA PRO A 293 0.85 -13.51 -13.36
C PRO A 293 2.16 -12.72 -13.49
N MET A 294 3.17 -13.06 -12.67
CA MET A 294 4.44 -12.33 -12.61
C MET A 294 5.58 -13.03 -13.38
N LYS A 295 5.30 -14.08 -14.16
CA LYS A 295 6.31 -14.84 -14.92
C LYS A 295 7.22 -13.89 -15.72
N GLY A 296 8.52 -14.00 -15.48
CA GLY A 296 9.54 -13.32 -16.29
C GLY A 296 9.62 -11.80 -16.14
N LYS A 297 8.95 -11.21 -15.13
CA LYS A 297 9.12 -9.79 -14.81
C LYS A 297 10.57 -9.49 -14.44
N LEU A 298 11.11 -8.38 -14.96
CA LEU A 298 12.48 -7.92 -14.77
C LEU A 298 12.87 -7.92 -13.29
N TRP A 299 12.04 -7.36 -12.42
CA TRP A 299 12.34 -7.28 -10.99
C TRP A 299 12.47 -8.64 -10.30
N ILE A 300 11.73 -9.67 -10.75
CA ILE A 300 11.88 -11.04 -10.23
C ILE A 300 13.22 -11.63 -10.68
N ILE A 301 13.59 -11.43 -11.94
CA ILE A 301 14.91 -11.81 -12.46
C ILE A 301 16.01 -11.12 -11.63
N MET A 302 15.87 -9.82 -11.35
CA MET A 302 16.81 -9.06 -10.53
C MET A 302 16.89 -9.59 -9.08
N ALA A 303 15.77 -9.97 -8.46
CA ALA A 303 15.75 -10.57 -7.12
C ALA A 303 16.50 -11.92 -7.06
N TYR A 304 16.34 -12.75 -8.10
CA TYR A 304 17.10 -13.98 -8.26
C TYR A 304 18.61 -13.70 -8.41
N MET A 305 18.99 -12.69 -9.21
CA MET A 305 20.39 -12.27 -9.34
C MET A 305 20.98 -11.78 -8.02
N GLN A 306 20.24 -10.96 -7.28
CA GLN A 306 20.65 -10.45 -5.98
C GLN A 306 20.91 -11.57 -4.97
N THR A 307 20.10 -12.62 -5.00
CA THR A 307 20.33 -13.83 -4.19
C THR A 307 21.66 -14.52 -4.54
N LYS A 308 22.04 -14.57 -5.82
CA LYS A 308 23.34 -15.12 -6.24
C LYS A 308 24.49 -14.21 -5.83
N ARG A 309 24.30 -12.87 -5.81
CA ARG A 309 25.30 -11.91 -5.32
C ARG A 309 25.54 -12.02 -3.81
N ARG A 310 24.48 -12.09 -3.00
CA ARG A 310 24.59 -12.26 -1.53
C ARG A 310 25.35 -13.54 -1.16
N LYS A 311 25.23 -14.59 -1.97
CA LYS A 311 25.98 -15.85 -1.82
C LYS A 311 27.41 -15.80 -2.41
N GLY A 312 27.87 -14.63 -2.86
CA GLY A 312 29.18 -14.42 -3.47
C GLY A 312 29.38 -15.09 -4.84
N ARG A 313 28.29 -15.57 -5.47
CA ARG A 313 28.36 -16.37 -6.72
C ARG A 313 28.33 -15.48 -7.96
N LEU A 314 27.63 -14.36 -7.90
CA LEU A 314 27.53 -13.37 -8.96
C LEU A 314 28.24 -12.07 -8.55
N LYS A 315 29.05 -11.50 -9.44
CA LYS A 315 29.86 -10.27 -9.26
C LYS A 315 29.63 -9.30 -10.44
N VAL A 316 28.43 -9.32 -10.99
CA VAL A 316 27.98 -8.48 -12.12
C VAL A 316 26.91 -7.56 -11.57
N ASP A 317 27.02 -6.25 -11.75
CA ASP A 317 26.09 -5.28 -11.15
C ASP A 317 24.73 -5.21 -11.90
N ASP A 318 23.78 -4.42 -11.41
CA ASP A 318 22.43 -4.38 -11.98
C ASP A 318 22.37 -3.77 -13.38
N GLU A 319 23.23 -2.81 -13.67
CA GLU A 319 23.28 -2.19 -14.99
C GLU A 319 23.89 -3.15 -16.01
N GLU A 320 24.94 -3.86 -15.64
CA GLU A 320 25.51 -4.93 -16.47
C GLU A 320 24.50 -6.05 -16.73
N ILE A 321 23.66 -6.42 -15.76
CA ILE A 321 22.58 -7.41 -15.95
C ILE A 321 21.50 -6.91 -16.90
N LYS A 322 21.06 -5.65 -16.79
CA LYS A 322 20.08 -5.07 -17.72
C LYS A 322 20.60 -5.03 -19.15
N ILE A 323 21.86 -4.61 -19.32
CA ILE A 323 22.53 -4.61 -20.64
C ILE A 323 22.64 -6.05 -21.16
N ALA A 324 23.00 -7.01 -20.31
CA ALA A 324 23.07 -8.43 -20.66
C ALA A 324 21.71 -8.96 -21.12
N LEU A 325 20.60 -8.61 -20.45
CA LEU A 325 19.25 -9.03 -20.87
C LEU A 325 18.90 -8.49 -22.26
N GLY A 326 19.15 -7.20 -22.53
CA GLY A 326 18.94 -6.63 -23.86
C GLY A 326 19.81 -7.30 -24.94
N PHE A 327 21.05 -7.64 -24.59
CA PHE A 327 21.94 -8.37 -25.48
C PHE A 327 21.43 -9.80 -25.77
N LEU A 328 20.98 -10.54 -24.75
CA LEU A 328 20.41 -11.88 -24.91
C LEU A 328 19.15 -11.88 -25.78
N VAL A 329 18.33 -10.83 -25.68
CA VAL A 329 17.18 -10.62 -26.59
C VAL A 329 17.65 -10.41 -28.03
N SER A 330 18.67 -9.57 -28.27
CA SER A 330 19.21 -9.36 -29.63
C SER A 330 19.88 -10.61 -30.23
N LYS A 331 20.31 -11.55 -29.39
CA LYS A 331 20.83 -12.88 -29.80
C LYS A 331 19.74 -13.94 -29.98
N GLY A 332 18.48 -13.61 -29.73
CA GLY A 332 17.37 -14.55 -29.83
C GLY A 332 17.35 -15.61 -28.73
N ILE A 333 18.12 -15.43 -27.66
CA ILE A 333 18.16 -16.35 -26.50
C ILE A 333 16.96 -16.07 -25.59
N LEU A 334 16.56 -14.80 -25.45
CA LEU A 334 15.37 -14.40 -24.71
C LEU A 334 14.38 -13.69 -25.64
N MET A 335 13.10 -13.75 -25.29
CA MET A 335 12.06 -12.93 -25.88
C MET A 335 11.63 -11.85 -24.91
N GLN A 336 11.37 -10.64 -25.39
CA GLN A 336 10.80 -9.56 -24.58
C GLN A 336 9.36 -9.31 -25.02
N ARG A 337 8.39 -9.61 -24.14
CA ARG A 337 6.95 -9.46 -24.42
C ARG A 337 6.45 -8.05 -24.17
N GLU A 338 6.96 -7.43 -23.11
CA GLU A 338 6.69 -6.05 -22.71
C GLU A 338 7.99 -5.40 -22.24
N LYS A 339 7.99 -4.07 -22.00
CA LYS A 339 9.18 -3.33 -21.58
C LYS A 339 9.94 -3.98 -20.41
N THR A 340 9.24 -4.69 -19.51
CA THR A 340 9.84 -5.32 -18.33
C THR A 340 9.53 -6.82 -18.19
N ILE A 341 9.07 -7.49 -19.25
CA ILE A 341 8.71 -8.92 -19.19
C ILE A 341 9.49 -9.73 -20.21
N TYR A 342 10.22 -10.72 -19.72
CA TYR A 342 11.06 -11.63 -20.51
C TYR A 342 10.49 -13.05 -20.52
N ASP A 343 10.73 -13.78 -21.59
CA ASP A 343 10.47 -15.22 -21.70
C ASP A 343 11.66 -15.94 -22.31
N LEU A 344 11.71 -17.26 -22.12
CA LEU A 344 12.70 -18.11 -22.77
C LEU A 344 12.34 -18.25 -24.25
N ALA A 345 13.30 -18.04 -25.15
CA ALA A 345 13.08 -18.29 -26.57
C ALA A 345 12.92 -19.80 -26.85
N PRO A 346 12.21 -20.20 -27.93
CA PRO A 346 12.19 -21.59 -28.38
C PRO A 346 13.61 -22.09 -28.64
N GLY A 347 13.96 -23.27 -28.13
CA GLY A 347 15.32 -23.82 -28.25
C GLY A 347 16.36 -23.12 -27.36
N PHE A 348 15.91 -22.52 -26.25
CA PHE A 348 16.76 -21.82 -25.26
C PHE A 348 18.00 -22.63 -24.87
N THR A 349 17.85 -23.93 -24.62
CA THR A 349 18.94 -24.80 -24.18
C THR A 349 20.05 -24.90 -25.24
N GLU A 350 19.68 -25.13 -26.50
CA GLU A 350 20.63 -25.23 -27.61
C GLU A 350 21.33 -23.89 -27.86
N THR A 351 20.56 -22.78 -27.91
CA THR A 351 21.11 -21.43 -28.14
C THR A 351 22.03 -20.97 -27.01
N VAL A 352 21.73 -21.33 -25.76
CA VAL A 352 22.60 -21.06 -24.61
C VAL A 352 23.92 -21.82 -24.73
N GLN A 353 23.90 -23.09 -25.17
CA GLN A 353 25.14 -23.85 -25.34
C GLN A 353 26.04 -23.26 -26.43
N GLU A 354 25.47 -22.90 -27.58
CA GLU A 354 26.18 -22.23 -28.67
C GLU A 354 26.74 -20.87 -28.23
N PHE A 355 25.94 -20.07 -27.52
CA PHE A 355 26.37 -18.79 -26.99
C PHE A 355 27.54 -18.95 -26.00
N ILE A 356 27.42 -19.84 -25.02
CA ILE A 356 28.49 -20.11 -24.06
C ILE A 356 29.74 -20.67 -24.76
N ALA A 357 29.60 -21.45 -25.84
CA ALA A 357 30.73 -21.92 -26.63
C ALA A 357 31.44 -20.79 -27.39
N SER A 358 30.69 -19.77 -27.83
CA SER A 358 31.21 -18.61 -28.56
C SER A 358 31.91 -17.53 -27.71
N LEU A 359 31.72 -17.56 -26.39
CA LEU A 359 32.40 -16.73 -25.38
C LEU A 359 33.73 -17.33 -24.94
#